data_AF-A0A2D6EUE4-F1
#
_entry.id   AF-A0A2D6EUE4-F1
#
_cell.length_a   1.000
_cell.length_b   1.000
_cell.length_c   1.000
_cell.angle_alpha   90.00
_cell.angle_beta   90.00
_cell.angle_gamma   90.00
#
_symmetry.space_group_name_H-M   'P 1'
#
loop_
_entity.id
_entity.type
_entity.pdbx_description
1 polymer ?
#
loop_
_entity_poly.entity_id
_entity_poly.type
_entity_poly.pdbx_seq_one_letter_code
_entity_poly.pdbx_strand_id
1 'polypeptide(L)'
;MVYIVLYLVGGLLFVDGMFLLGKAPNLAGVVAFNFIGGVLITIMALYIAAKDLYSAFGETVSVTVGASCLTFAIAYLMIALEGMSIVRGFEVKADFSTLGWYCLPMAVSLFFITLGWFQAVGKKLPKVPQFGILWLLWTVAFFLFFLQFAAGVPVGKFTGVYIIIIGVITCTYPALAHFQAGKTGQW
;
A
#
# COMPACT_ATOMS: atom_id res chain seq x y z
N MET A 1 -6.77 -14.99 0.65
CA MET A 1 -6.80 -14.08 -0.51
C MET A 1 -6.03 -12.78 -0.26
N VAL A 2 -6.20 -12.11 0.88
CA VAL A 2 -5.40 -10.91 1.21
C VAL A 2 -3.88 -11.15 1.20
N TYR A 3 -3.39 -12.34 1.57
CA TYR A 3 -1.96 -12.64 1.54
C TYR A 3 -1.35 -12.64 0.12
N ILE A 4 -2.14 -12.92 -0.92
CA ILE A 4 -1.71 -12.76 -2.32
C ILE A 4 -1.53 -11.28 -2.65
N VAL A 5 -2.46 -10.43 -2.18
CA VAL A 5 -2.34 -8.98 -2.29
C VAL A 5 -1.10 -8.49 -1.55
N LEU A 6 -0.87 -8.93 -0.31
CA LEU A 6 0.35 -8.56 0.45
C LEU A 6 1.63 -8.99 -0.28
N TYR A 7 1.67 -10.18 -0.86
CA TYR A 7 2.83 -10.62 -1.64
C TYR A 7 3.10 -9.71 -2.84
N LEU A 8 2.05 -9.33 -3.59
CA LEU A 8 2.17 -8.39 -4.71
C LEU A 8 2.62 -6.99 -4.25
N VAL A 9 2.02 -6.48 -3.17
CA VAL A 9 2.34 -5.19 -2.56
C VAL A 9 3.81 -5.14 -2.10
N GLY A 10 4.31 -6.20 -1.48
CA GLY A 10 5.73 -6.29 -1.09
C GLY A 10 6.68 -6.17 -2.29
N GLY A 11 6.33 -6.80 -3.41
CA GLY A 11 7.07 -6.64 -4.67
C GLY A 11 7.01 -5.22 -5.22
N LEU A 12 5.82 -4.61 -5.24
CA LEU A 12 5.61 -3.23 -5.70
C LEU A 12 6.43 -2.24 -4.89
N LEU A 13 6.34 -2.29 -3.56
CA LEU A 13 7.11 -1.41 -2.67
C LEU A 13 8.62 -1.56 -2.85
N PHE A 14 9.10 -2.78 -3.10
CA PHE A 14 10.50 -3.01 -3.39
C PHE A 14 10.94 -2.32 -4.68
N VAL A 15 10.21 -2.53 -5.78
CA VAL A 15 10.52 -1.93 -7.08
C VAL A 15 10.40 -0.40 -7.04
N ASP A 16 9.34 0.13 -6.45
CA ASP A 16 9.12 1.57 -6.30
C ASP A 16 10.20 2.21 -5.40
N GLY A 17 10.60 1.52 -4.34
CA GLY A 17 11.68 1.99 -3.48
C GLY A 17 13.02 2.02 -4.23
N MET A 18 13.32 0.99 -5.02
CA MET A 18 14.51 0.97 -5.87
C MET A 18 14.48 2.05 -6.96
N PHE A 19 13.29 2.40 -7.47
CA PHE A 19 13.10 3.52 -8.39
C PHE A 19 13.41 4.86 -7.70
N LEU A 20 12.86 5.10 -6.50
CA LEU A 20 13.13 6.31 -5.70
C LEU A 20 14.61 6.46 -5.30
N LEU A 21 15.32 5.34 -5.15
CA LEU A 21 16.76 5.31 -4.89
C LEU A 21 17.62 5.50 -6.15
N GLY A 22 17.00 5.60 -7.33
CA GLY A 22 17.70 5.71 -8.62
C GLY A 22 18.42 4.42 -9.03
N LYS A 23 18.05 3.27 -8.45
CA LYS A 23 18.67 1.96 -8.72
C LYS A 23 17.93 1.14 -9.77
N ALA A 24 16.65 1.42 -10.00
CA ALA A 24 15.84 0.81 -11.05
C ALA A 24 15.40 1.88 -12.07
N PRO A 25 16.28 2.34 -12.99
CA PRO A 25 16.01 3.51 -13.84
C PRO A 25 14.97 3.26 -14.96
N ASN A 26 14.55 2.01 -15.18
CA ASN A 26 13.58 1.67 -16.22
C ASN A 26 12.16 2.11 -15.83
N LEU A 27 11.82 3.38 -16.09
CA LEU A 27 10.51 3.95 -15.81
C LEU A 27 9.37 3.16 -16.48
N ALA A 28 9.54 2.72 -17.73
CA ALA A 28 8.50 1.96 -18.43
C ALA A 28 8.19 0.63 -17.74
N GLY A 29 9.21 -0.05 -17.21
CA GLY A 29 9.05 -1.26 -16.41
C GLY A 29 8.33 -1.02 -15.09
N VAL A 30 8.70 0.06 -14.38
CA VAL A 30 8.03 0.47 -13.12
C VAL A 30 6.55 0.79 -13.36
N VAL A 31 6.24 1.54 -14.43
CA VAL A 31 4.88 1.86 -14.84
C VAL A 31 4.06 0.61 -15.13
N ALA A 32 4.60 -0.32 -15.92
CA ALA A 32 3.92 -1.56 -16.25
C ALA A 32 3.64 -2.40 -15.00
N PHE A 33 4.62 -2.49 -14.10
CA PHE A 33 4.48 -3.26 -12.87
C PHE A 33 3.44 -2.68 -11.92
N ASN A 34 3.44 -1.36 -11.74
CA ASN A 34 2.41 -0.63 -10.99
C ASN A 34 1.01 -0.79 -11.59
N PHE A 35 0.89 -0.75 -12.92
CA PHE A 35 -0.39 -0.94 -13.59
C PHE A 35 -0.94 -2.34 -13.35
N ILE A 36 -0.14 -3.38 -13.60
CA ILE A 36 -0.53 -4.78 -13.41
C ILE A 36 -0.88 -5.03 -11.94
N GLY A 37 -0.02 -4.58 -11.02
CA GLY A 37 -0.24 -4.69 -9.59
C GLY A 37 -1.54 -4.02 -9.15
N GLY A 38 -1.75 -2.76 -9.54
CA GLY A 38 -2.96 -2.00 -9.23
C GLY A 38 -4.24 -2.66 -9.75
N VAL A 39 -4.24 -3.16 -10.98
CA VAL A 39 -5.38 -3.89 -11.57
C VAL A 39 -5.66 -5.19 -10.81
N LEU A 40 -4.63 -6.01 -10.55
CA LEU A 40 -4.80 -7.27 -9.82
C LEU A 40 -5.30 -7.05 -8.40
N ILE A 41 -4.77 -6.06 -7.68
CA ILE A 41 -5.23 -5.72 -6.33
C ILE A 41 -6.69 -5.24 -6.38
N THR A 42 -7.07 -4.43 -7.37
CA THR A 42 -8.46 -3.97 -7.56
C THR A 42 -9.42 -5.14 -7.74
N ILE A 43 -9.09 -6.07 -8.65
CA ILE A 43 -9.92 -7.27 -8.91
C ILE A 43 -10.08 -8.09 -7.62
N MET A 44 -8.97 -8.33 -6.91
CA MET A 44 -8.98 -9.09 -5.66
C MET A 44 -9.78 -8.38 -4.56
N ALA A 45 -9.70 -7.06 -4.46
CA ALA A 45 -10.44 -6.27 -3.48
C ALA A 45 -11.96 -6.35 -3.71
N LEU A 46 -12.38 -6.17 -4.96
CA LEU A 46 -13.79 -6.30 -5.35
C LEU A 46 -14.29 -7.72 -5.14
N TYR A 47 -13.48 -8.73 -5.44
CA TYR A 47 -13.82 -10.14 -5.19
C TYR A 47 -13.97 -10.43 -3.68
N ILE A 48 -13.06 -9.94 -2.83
CA ILE A 48 -13.13 -10.09 -1.37
C ILE A 48 -14.45 -9.50 -0.84
N ALA A 49 -14.80 -8.29 -1.27
CA ALA A 49 -16.02 -7.61 -0.83
C ALA A 49 -17.28 -8.31 -1.36
N ALA A 50 -17.33 -8.63 -2.65
CA ALA A 50 -18.51 -9.21 -3.29
C ALA A 50 -18.84 -10.65 -2.83
N LYS A 51 -17.83 -11.42 -2.41
CA LYS A 51 -17.99 -12.79 -1.90
C LYS A 51 -18.00 -12.88 -0.39
N ASP A 52 -17.90 -11.75 0.30
CA ASP A 52 -17.88 -11.67 1.76
C ASP A 52 -16.92 -12.68 2.41
N LEU A 53 -15.69 -12.76 1.88
CA LEU A 53 -14.74 -13.83 2.20
C LEU A 53 -14.25 -13.85 3.66
N TYR A 54 -14.52 -12.78 4.41
CA TYR A 54 -14.13 -12.61 5.82
C TYR A 54 -15.33 -12.47 6.76
N SER A 55 -16.52 -12.88 6.33
CA SER A 55 -17.76 -12.85 7.13
C SER A 55 -17.64 -13.52 8.50
N ALA A 56 -16.84 -14.59 8.59
CA ALA A 56 -16.55 -15.30 9.84
C ALA A 56 -15.87 -14.43 10.91
N PHE A 57 -15.26 -13.30 10.51
CA PHE A 57 -14.60 -12.36 11.41
C PHE A 57 -15.48 -11.14 11.75
N GLY A 58 -16.66 -11.01 11.13
CA GLY A 58 -17.65 -9.95 11.38
C GLY A 58 -18.26 -9.38 10.10
N GLU A 59 -19.47 -8.84 10.24
CA GLU A 59 -20.31 -8.37 9.11
C GLU A 59 -19.65 -7.33 8.20
N THR A 60 -18.72 -6.53 8.72
CA THR A 60 -18.08 -5.43 7.96
C THR A 60 -16.63 -5.74 7.57
N VAL A 61 -16.09 -6.91 7.93
CA VAL A 61 -14.65 -7.18 7.78
C VAL A 61 -14.26 -7.31 6.32
N SER A 62 -15.05 -8.01 5.49
CA SER A 62 -14.76 -8.15 4.05
C SER A 62 -14.73 -6.81 3.34
N VAL A 63 -15.67 -5.92 3.66
CA VAL A 63 -15.72 -4.56 3.11
C VAL A 63 -14.51 -3.74 3.57
N THR A 64 -14.13 -3.86 4.85
CA THR A 64 -12.96 -3.16 5.39
C THR A 64 -11.66 -3.60 4.72
N VAL A 65 -11.48 -4.91 4.52
CA VAL A 65 -10.32 -5.47 3.81
C VAL A 65 -10.32 -5.03 2.34
N GLY A 66 -11.47 -5.10 1.66
CA GLY A 66 -11.62 -4.65 0.28
C GLY A 66 -11.28 -3.15 0.12
N ALA A 67 -11.83 -2.29 0.96
CA ALA A 67 -11.56 -0.85 0.95
C ALA A 67 -10.08 -0.54 1.21
N SER A 68 -9.46 -1.28 2.14
CA SER A 68 -8.02 -1.19 2.39
C SER A 68 -7.21 -1.54 1.15
N CYS A 69 -7.50 -2.66 0.48
CA CYS A 69 -6.83 -3.06 -0.75
C CYS A 69 -7.00 -2.02 -1.87
N LEU A 70 -8.22 -1.47 -2.03
CA LEU A 70 -8.49 -0.42 -3.03
C LEU A 70 -7.69 0.86 -2.77
N THR A 71 -7.45 1.21 -1.50
CA THR A 71 -6.62 2.36 -1.13
C THR A 71 -5.20 2.23 -1.70
N PHE A 72 -4.59 1.06 -1.57
CA PHE A 72 -3.26 0.81 -2.15
C PHE A 72 -3.32 0.66 -3.67
N ALA A 73 -4.35 0.00 -4.21
CA ALA A 73 -4.52 -0.18 -5.66
C ALA A 73 -4.59 1.16 -6.40
N ILE A 74 -5.34 2.13 -5.86
CA ILE A 74 -5.45 3.47 -6.45
C ILE A 74 -4.08 4.14 -6.49
N ALA A 75 -3.29 4.09 -5.41
CA ALA A 75 -1.95 4.69 -5.40
C ALA A 75 -1.06 4.10 -6.52
N TYR A 76 -1.03 2.78 -6.68
CA TYR A 76 -0.25 2.13 -7.74
C TYR A 76 -0.77 2.46 -9.14
N LEU A 77 -2.09 2.49 -9.35
CA LEU A 77 -2.66 2.89 -10.64
C LEU A 77 -2.36 4.35 -10.97
N MET A 78 -2.35 5.25 -9.98
CA MET A 78 -1.95 6.64 -10.18
C MET A 78 -0.47 6.75 -10.56
N ILE A 79 0.43 6.02 -9.88
CA ILE A 79 1.85 5.94 -10.27
C ILE A 79 1.98 5.50 -11.72
N ALA A 80 1.24 4.46 -12.12
CA ALA A 80 1.28 3.94 -13.48
C ALA A 80 0.74 4.94 -14.52
N LEU A 81 -0.42 5.55 -14.27
CA LEU A 81 -1.06 6.48 -15.20
C LEU A 81 -0.21 7.75 -15.39
N GLU A 82 0.31 8.30 -14.30
CA GLU A 82 1.18 9.46 -14.36
C GLU A 82 2.52 9.12 -15.02
N GLY A 83 3.16 8.00 -14.66
CA GLY A 83 4.38 7.56 -15.34
C GLY A 83 4.17 7.22 -16.82
N MET A 84 2.99 6.73 -17.20
CA MET A 84 2.63 6.49 -18.61
C MET A 84 2.59 7.79 -19.40
N SER A 85 2.14 8.90 -18.81
CA SER A 85 2.15 10.20 -19.47
C SER A 85 3.57 10.68 -19.81
N ILE A 86 4.54 10.36 -18.94
CA ILE A 86 5.96 10.64 -19.17
C ILE A 86 6.48 9.77 -20.33
N VAL A 87 6.18 8.47 -20.30
CA VAL A 87 6.66 7.51 -21.31
C VAL A 87 6.08 7.80 -22.69
N ARG A 88 4.81 8.24 -22.78
CA ARG A 88 4.11 8.53 -24.04
C ARG A 88 4.26 9.97 -24.51
N GLY A 89 4.90 10.84 -23.72
CA GLY A 89 5.13 12.24 -24.09
C GLY A 89 3.84 13.06 -24.20
N PHE A 90 2.88 12.88 -23.28
CA PHE A 90 1.69 13.73 -23.25
C PHE A 90 2.05 15.21 -22.98
N GLU A 91 1.24 16.14 -23.49
CA GLU A 91 1.51 17.59 -23.42
C GLU A 91 1.62 18.12 -21.99
N VAL A 92 0.85 17.53 -21.07
CA VAL A 92 0.94 17.82 -19.64
C VAL A 92 1.96 16.87 -19.02
N LYS A 93 3.06 17.44 -18.50
CA LYS A 93 4.06 16.67 -17.75
C LYS A 93 3.45 16.13 -16.46
N ALA A 94 3.65 14.85 -16.17
CA ALA A 94 3.36 14.31 -14.85
C ALA A 94 4.19 15.05 -13.79
N ASP A 95 3.53 15.35 -12.67
CA ASP A 95 4.14 15.97 -11.50
C ASP A 95 3.90 15.17 -10.21
N PHE A 96 3.13 14.08 -10.25
CA PHE A 96 2.72 13.25 -9.12
C PHE A 96 1.98 14.00 -8.01
N SER A 97 1.59 15.26 -8.23
CA SER A 97 0.97 16.11 -7.21
C SER A 97 -0.38 15.57 -6.77
N THR A 98 -1.15 15.00 -7.71
CA THR A 98 -2.44 14.37 -7.42
C THR A 98 -2.26 13.15 -6.54
N LEU A 99 -1.25 12.31 -6.81
CA LEU A 99 -0.88 11.19 -5.93
C LEU A 99 -0.50 11.69 -4.53
N GLY A 100 0.29 12.75 -4.42
CA GLY A 100 0.63 13.36 -3.13
C GLY A 100 -0.60 13.80 -2.33
N TRP A 101 -1.53 14.50 -2.97
CA TRP A 101 -2.79 14.94 -2.34
C TRP A 101 -3.74 13.79 -2.02
N TYR A 102 -3.74 12.71 -2.81
CA TYR A 102 -4.43 11.48 -2.49
C TYR A 102 -3.87 10.83 -1.21
N CYS A 103 -2.54 10.85 -1.03
CA CYS A 103 -1.91 10.20 0.09
C CYS A 103 -2.21 10.84 1.46
N LEU A 104 -2.48 12.14 1.54
CA LEU A 104 -2.76 12.83 2.80
C LEU A 104 -4.03 12.35 3.54
N PRO A 105 -5.24 12.37 2.95
CA PRO A 105 -6.44 11.88 3.61
C PRO A 105 -6.37 10.38 3.90
N MET A 106 -5.64 9.62 3.08
CA MET A 106 -5.38 8.20 3.35
C MET A 106 -4.48 8.04 4.58
N ALA A 107 -3.38 8.79 4.70
CA ALA A 107 -2.55 8.78 5.91
C ALA A 107 -3.37 9.07 7.17
N VAL A 108 -4.24 10.09 7.13
CA VAL A 108 -5.16 10.40 8.25
C VAL A 108 -6.09 9.23 8.57
N SER A 109 -6.67 8.58 7.56
CA SER A 109 -7.55 7.43 7.74
C SER A 109 -6.81 6.24 8.36
N LEU A 110 -5.60 5.94 7.89
CA LEU A 110 -4.74 4.88 8.44
C LEU A 110 -4.30 5.19 9.87
N PHE A 111 -4.11 6.47 10.20
CA PHE A 111 -3.82 6.90 11.56
C PHE A 111 -5.00 6.61 12.50
N PHE A 112 -6.24 6.86 12.08
CA PHE A 112 -7.41 6.48 12.88
C PHE A 112 -7.55 4.96 13.03
N ILE A 113 -7.24 4.18 11.99
CA ILE A 113 -7.20 2.71 12.07
C ILE A 113 -6.14 2.26 13.09
N THR A 114 -4.97 2.89 13.09
CA THR A 114 -3.90 2.67 14.08
C THR A 114 -4.43 2.87 15.50
N LEU A 115 -5.05 4.01 15.77
CA LEU A 115 -5.64 4.31 17.08
C LEU A 115 -6.73 3.31 17.47
N GLY A 116 -7.50 2.82 16.49
CA GLY A 116 -8.51 1.77 16.69
C GLY A 116 -7.90 0.46 17.19
N TRP A 117 -6.82 -0.01 16.57
CA TRP A 117 -6.11 -1.24 16.97
C TRP A 117 -5.41 -1.13 18.33
N PHE A 118 -4.98 0.08 18.71
CA PHE A 118 -4.53 0.38 20.07
C PHE A 118 -5.67 0.59 21.07
N GLN A 119 -6.93 0.49 20.63
CA GLN A 119 -8.12 0.75 21.42
C GLN A 119 -8.19 2.17 22.03
N ALA A 120 -7.51 3.14 21.42
CA ALA A 120 -7.50 4.53 21.87
C ALA A 120 -8.76 5.31 21.48
N VAL A 121 -9.42 4.94 20.37
CA VAL A 121 -10.63 5.60 19.85
C VAL A 121 -11.85 4.66 19.73
N GLY A 122 -11.74 3.42 20.22
CA GLY A 122 -12.82 2.42 20.18
C GLY A 122 -12.44 1.12 20.88
N LYS A 123 -13.43 0.26 21.19
CA LYS A 123 -13.22 -1.01 21.94
C LYS A 123 -13.67 -2.27 21.20
N LYS A 124 -14.16 -2.14 19.96
CA LYS A 124 -14.71 -3.25 19.17
C LYS A 124 -13.64 -4.10 18.49
N LEU A 125 -12.48 -3.53 18.17
CA LEU A 125 -11.37 -4.28 17.58
C LEU A 125 -10.72 -5.18 18.64
N PRO A 126 -10.30 -6.40 18.25
CA PRO A 126 -9.54 -7.26 19.16
C PRO A 126 -8.21 -6.61 19.50
N LYS A 127 -7.74 -6.82 20.73
CA LYS A 127 -6.48 -6.22 21.23
C LYS A 127 -5.28 -6.94 20.62
N VAL A 128 -4.94 -6.57 19.39
CA VAL A 128 -3.79 -7.09 18.64
C VAL A 128 -2.90 -5.91 18.21
N PRO A 129 -2.01 -5.43 19.11
CA PRO A 129 -1.20 -4.22 18.88
C PRO A 129 -0.33 -4.28 17.63
N GLN A 130 0.02 -5.48 17.16
CA GLN A 130 0.79 -5.73 15.95
C GLN A 130 0.13 -5.10 14.71
N PHE A 131 -1.20 -5.17 14.59
CA PHE A 131 -1.92 -4.48 13.52
C PHE A 131 -1.88 -2.96 13.69
N GLY A 132 -1.90 -2.45 14.92
CA GLY A 132 -1.71 -1.01 15.18
C GLY A 132 -0.35 -0.53 14.70
N ILE A 133 0.73 -1.26 14.99
CA ILE A 133 2.07 -0.95 14.50
C ILE A 133 2.11 -1.03 12.97
N LEU A 134 1.52 -2.06 12.36
CA LEU A 134 1.43 -2.17 10.90
C LEU A 134 0.78 -0.92 10.29
N TRP A 135 -0.40 -0.54 10.77
CA TRP A 135 -1.13 0.62 10.22
C TRP A 135 -0.40 1.94 10.48
N LEU A 136 0.36 2.05 11.57
CA LEU A 136 1.21 3.20 11.84
C LEU A 136 2.34 3.31 10.82
N LEU A 137 2.98 2.19 10.48
CA LEU A 137 4.04 2.17 9.48
C LEU A 137 3.52 2.62 8.10
N TRP A 138 2.31 2.19 7.74
CA TRP A 138 1.64 2.61 6.51
C TRP A 138 1.17 4.07 6.53
N THR A 139 0.72 4.56 7.69
CA THR A 139 0.41 5.98 7.92
C THR A 139 1.63 6.84 7.58
N VAL A 140 2.80 6.47 8.10
CA VAL A 140 4.06 7.17 7.82
C VAL A 140 4.42 7.07 6.34
N ALA A 141 4.25 5.91 5.69
CA ALA A 141 4.53 5.76 4.26
C ALA A 141 3.71 6.74 3.40
N PHE A 142 2.39 6.77 3.62
CA PHE A 142 1.48 7.66 2.89
C PHE A 142 1.81 9.12 3.19
N PHE A 143 2.14 9.47 4.43
CA PHE A 143 2.54 10.82 4.77
C PHE A 143 3.85 11.23 4.08
N LEU A 144 4.83 10.34 3.97
CA LEU A 144 6.07 10.58 3.23
C LEU A 144 5.83 10.80 1.73
N PHE A 145 4.88 10.09 1.13
CA PHE A 145 4.48 10.34 -0.26
C PHE A 145 3.79 11.69 -0.44
N PHE A 146 2.93 12.10 0.50
CA PHE A 146 2.38 13.47 0.51
C PHE A 146 3.50 14.51 0.60
N LEU A 147 4.43 14.34 1.54
CA LEU A 147 5.54 15.27 1.72
C LEU A 147 6.37 15.41 0.44
N GLN A 148 6.68 14.29 -0.22
CA GLN A 148 7.46 14.27 -1.45
C GLN A 148 6.72 14.89 -2.64
N PHE A 149 5.49 14.45 -2.90
CA PHE A 149 4.82 14.70 -4.17
C PHE A 149 3.88 15.92 -4.15
N ALA A 150 3.29 16.27 -3.00
CA ALA A 150 2.41 17.43 -2.88
C ALA A 150 3.08 18.60 -2.15
N ALA A 151 3.78 18.33 -1.04
CA ALA A 151 4.42 19.39 -0.24
C ALA A 151 5.82 19.79 -0.75
N GLY A 152 6.38 19.05 -1.72
CA GLY A 152 7.69 19.35 -2.33
C GLY A 152 8.88 19.19 -1.39
N VAL A 153 8.74 18.46 -0.30
CA VAL A 153 9.82 18.19 0.66
C VAL A 153 10.70 17.06 0.12
N PRO A 154 12.03 17.21 0.04
CA PRO A 154 12.92 16.26 -0.64
C PRO A 154 13.23 14.99 0.19
N VAL A 155 12.19 14.22 0.53
CA VAL A 155 12.30 12.99 1.34
C VAL A 155 12.43 11.71 0.49
N GLY A 156 12.41 11.80 -0.85
CA GLY A 156 12.27 10.66 -1.76
C GLY A 156 13.25 9.50 -1.54
N LYS A 157 14.54 9.77 -1.29
CA LYS A 157 15.51 8.71 -0.99
C LYS A 157 15.20 8.01 0.33
N PHE A 158 14.84 8.76 1.36
CA PHE A 158 14.42 8.20 2.65
C PHE A 158 13.14 7.38 2.49
N THR A 159 12.14 7.92 1.78
CA THR A 159 10.90 7.21 1.44
C THR A 159 11.21 5.90 0.74
N GLY A 160 12.13 5.87 -0.22
CA GLY A 160 12.54 4.66 -0.94
C GLY A 160 13.09 3.56 -0.01
N VAL A 161 14.01 3.91 0.90
CA VAL A 161 14.51 2.95 1.91
C VAL A 161 13.38 2.49 2.83
N TYR A 162 12.56 3.44 3.30
CA TYR A 162 11.48 3.17 4.23
C TYR A 162 10.47 2.17 3.66
N ILE A 163 9.99 2.38 2.43
CA ILE A 163 8.99 1.50 1.80
C ILE A 163 9.53 0.10 1.48
N ILE A 164 10.82 -0.03 1.17
CA ILE A 164 11.46 -1.35 1.03
C ILE A 164 11.39 -2.10 2.36
N ILE A 165 11.80 -1.47 3.45
CA ILE A 165 11.82 -2.10 4.78
C ILE A 165 10.40 -2.47 5.20
N ILE A 166 9.46 -1.53 5.12
CA ILE A 166 8.10 -1.79 5.57
C ILE A 166 7.38 -2.80 4.66
N GLY A 167 7.68 -2.83 3.36
CA GLY A 167 7.12 -3.81 2.42
C GLY A 167 7.55 -5.23 2.76
N VAL A 168 8.79 -5.43 3.21
CA VAL A 168 9.24 -6.74 3.67
C VAL A 168 8.53 -7.15 4.96
N ILE A 169 8.55 -6.29 5.99
CA ILE A 169 8.06 -6.67 7.33
C ILE A 169 6.53 -6.71 7.43
N THR A 170 5.81 -5.91 6.64
CA THR A 170 4.34 -5.81 6.70
C THR A 170 3.62 -6.51 5.54
N CYS A 171 4.34 -6.94 4.49
CA CYS A 171 3.70 -7.56 3.33
C CYS A 171 4.34 -8.91 2.96
N THR A 172 5.62 -8.90 2.56
CA THR A 172 6.29 -10.12 2.08
C THR A 172 6.40 -11.18 3.17
N TYR A 173 6.88 -10.81 4.35
CA TYR A 173 7.05 -11.75 5.46
C TYR A 173 5.71 -12.34 5.92
N PRO A 174 4.66 -11.54 6.21
CA PRO A 174 3.33 -12.08 6.55
C PRO A 174 2.74 -13.02 5.50
N ALA A 175 2.91 -12.67 4.22
CA ALA A 175 2.43 -13.50 3.12
C ALA A 175 3.14 -14.86 3.09
N LEU A 176 4.47 -14.87 3.20
CA LEU A 176 5.27 -16.10 3.21
C LEU A 176 4.98 -16.97 4.43
N ALA A 177 4.90 -16.36 5.62
CA ALA A 177 4.52 -17.04 6.85
C ALA A 177 3.16 -17.75 6.69
N HIS A 178 2.18 -17.08 6.08
CA HIS A 178 0.88 -17.68 5.80
C HIS A 178 0.94 -18.79 4.75
N PHE A 179 1.57 -18.56 3.60
CA PHE A 179 1.64 -19.54 2.51
C PHE A 179 2.33 -20.84 2.93
N GLN A 180 3.27 -20.75 3.85
CA GLN A 180 4.02 -21.91 4.34
C GLN A 180 3.47 -22.49 5.64
N ALA A 181 2.21 -22.20 5.97
CA ALA A 181 1.53 -22.70 7.16
C ALA A 181 2.35 -22.46 8.45
N GLY A 182 2.97 -21.28 8.56
CA GLY A 182 3.75 -20.85 9.72
C GLY A 182 5.17 -21.43 9.79
N LYS A 183 5.64 -22.19 8.80
CA LYS A 183 7.01 -22.77 8.80
C LYS A 183 8.12 -21.72 8.71
N THR A 184 7.82 -20.52 8.20
CA THR A 184 8.71 -19.35 8.18
C THR A 184 8.46 -18.38 9.33
N GLY A 185 7.70 -18.80 10.35
CA GLY A 185 7.39 -18.05 11.56
C GLY A 185 5.91 -17.75 11.71
N GLN A 186 5.56 -17.14 12.84
CA GLN A 186 4.20 -16.68 13.13
C GLN A 186 4.16 -15.15 13.03
N TRP A 187 3.23 -14.66 12.21
CA TRP A 187 2.94 -13.23 12.07
C TRP A 187 1.52 -12.95 12.52
#